data_AF-A0A972SF49-F1
#
_entry.id   AF-A0A972SF49-F1
#
_cell.length_a   1.000
_cell.length_b   1.000
_cell.length_c   1.000
_cell.angle_alpha   90.00
_cell.angle_beta   90.00
_cell.angle_gamma   90.00
#
_symmetry.space_group_name_H-M   'P 1'
#
loop_
_entity.id
_entity.type
_entity.pdbx_description
1 polymer ?
#
loop_
_entity_poly.entity_id
_entity_poly.type
_entity_poly.pdbx_seq_one_letter_code
_entity_poly.pdbx_strand_id
1 'polypeptide(L)'
;MRRRKNLVLFLSSLPVPKSNRYLRRRDGRVFKPARVVLWEVRALWELRSQYQGSPLAGPLSVEVHFFFPDNRKRDIDNMLKTLWDVLEKARVIENDEVIHETRTVKVKASPVSGTVVVIKPYRERRNLIEKLLKELERFKLSLSG
;
A
#
# COMPACT_ATOMS: atom_id res chain seq x y z
N MET A 1 -16.92 25.10 3.26
CA MET A 1 -16.37 23.89 2.63
C MET A 1 -15.00 23.57 3.26
N ARG A 2 -14.93 22.67 4.26
CA ARG A 2 -13.64 22.30 4.91
C ARG A 2 -12.79 21.53 3.90
N ARG A 3 -11.60 22.06 3.52
CA ARG A 3 -10.57 21.26 2.84
C ARG A 3 -10.36 19.99 3.68
N ARG A 4 -10.71 18.80 3.14
CA ARG A 4 -10.35 17.53 3.78
C ARG A 4 -8.82 17.52 3.89
N LYS A 5 -8.29 17.58 5.11
CA LYS A 5 -6.86 17.43 5.37
C LYS A 5 -6.44 16.03 4.92
N ASN A 6 -5.23 15.90 4.38
CA ASN A 6 -4.65 14.58 4.10
C ASN A 6 -4.55 13.79 5.42
N LEU A 7 -4.88 12.51 5.38
CA LEU A 7 -4.67 11.61 6.51
C LEU A 7 -3.23 11.10 6.48
N VAL A 8 -2.50 11.25 7.58
CA VAL A 8 -1.13 10.76 7.72
C VAL A 8 -1.10 9.75 8.86
N LEU A 9 -0.58 8.56 8.57
CA LEU A 9 -0.50 7.44 9.50
C LEU A 9 0.94 6.95 9.59
N PHE A 10 1.35 6.54 10.78
CA PHE A 10 2.69 6.08 11.10
C PHE A 10 2.65 4.62 11.53
N LEU A 11 3.62 3.84 11.09
CA LEU A 11 3.90 2.50 11.60
C LEU A 11 5.33 2.46 12.10
N SER A 12 5.53 1.89 13.29
CA SER A 12 6.84 1.86 13.95
C SER A 12 7.86 0.95 13.25
N SER A 13 7.43 0.21 12.22
CA SER A 13 8.24 -0.77 11.53
C SER A 13 7.85 -0.88 10.05
N LEU A 14 8.71 -1.51 9.28
CA LEU A 14 8.48 -1.81 7.87
C LEU A 14 7.56 -3.02 7.71
N PRO A 15 6.62 -3.03 6.75
CA PRO A 15 5.86 -4.22 6.39
C PRO A 15 6.78 -5.41 6.15
N VAL A 16 6.45 -6.53 6.78
CA VAL A 16 7.09 -7.80 6.46
C VAL A 16 6.57 -8.22 5.08
N PRO A 17 7.42 -8.37 4.06
CA PRO A 17 6.96 -8.79 2.74
C PRO A 17 6.25 -10.13 2.83
N LYS A 18 5.07 -10.25 2.21
CA LYS A 18 4.45 -11.55 1.94
C LYS A 18 5.43 -12.37 1.10
N SER A 19 6.12 -13.33 1.71
CA SER A 19 6.98 -14.24 0.94
C SER A 19 6.08 -15.22 0.20
N ASN A 20 6.35 -15.47 -1.09
CA ASN A 20 5.76 -16.59 -1.85
C ASN A 20 6.00 -17.96 -1.21
N ARG A 21 6.89 -18.03 -0.21
CA ARG A 21 7.13 -19.19 0.65
C ARG A 21 5.98 -19.38 1.66
N TYR A 22 4.79 -19.61 1.15
CA TYR A 22 3.75 -20.27 1.93
C TYR A 22 4.30 -21.65 2.32
N LEU A 23 4.54 -21.84 3.61
CA LEU A 23 4.94 -23.15 4.11
C LEU A 23 3.72 -24.05 4.00
N ARG A 24 3.75 -24.96 3.02
CA ARG A 24 2.76 -26.02 2.86
C ARG A 24 3.14 -27.14 3.83
N ARG A 25 2.26 -27.43 4.79
CA ARG A 25 2.38 -28.66 5.59
C ARG A 25 1.89 -29.86 4.78
N ARG A 26 2.21 -31.07 5.24
CA ARG A 26 1.78 -32.34 4.62
C ARG A 26 0.25 -32.49 4.53
N ASP A 27 -0.50 -31.74 5.32
CA ASP A 27 -1.97 -31.70 5.35
C ASP A 27 -2.59 -30.69 4.35
N GLY A 28 -1.77 -30.05 3.51
CA GLY A 28 -2.23 -29.08 2.51
C GLY A 28 -2.56 -27.69 3.06
N ARG A 29 -2.51 -27.49 4.39
CA ARG A 29 -2.80 -26.18 5.01
C ARG A 29 -1.66 -25.20 4.77
N VAL A 30 -2.04 -23.98 4.39
CA VAL A 30 -1.13 -22.86 4.15
C VAL A 30 -1.12 -21.96 5.38
N PHE A 31 0.06 -21.77 5.98
CA PHE A 31 0.20 -20.93 7.17
C PHE A 31 0.98 -19.64 6.87
N LYS A 32 0.49 -18.52 7.43
CA LYS A 32 1.27 -17.28 7.51
C LYS A 32 2.42 -17.47 8.50
N PRO A 33 3.66 -17.07 8.15
CA PRO A 33 4.78 -17.11 9.09
C PRO A 33 4.50 -16.26 10.35
N ALA A 34 4.93 -16.72 11.53
CA ALA A 34 4.70 -16.02 12.80
C ALA A 34 5.16 -14.55 12.77
N ARG A 35 6.29 -14.26 12.12
CA ARG A 35 6.79 -12.88 11.93
C ARG A 35 5.78 -11.95 11.22
N VAL A 36 5.01 -12.48 10.28
CA VAL A 36 4.00 -11.71 9.52
C VAL A 36 2.81 -11.44 10.43
N VAL A 37 2.35 -12.47 11.16
CA VAL A 37 1.24 -12.34 12.10
C VAL A 37 1.54 -11.32 13.20
N LEU A 38 2.72 -11.41 13.82
CA LEU A 38 3.15 -10.48 14.87
C LEU A 38 3.24 -9.04 14.35
N TRP A 39 3.75 -8.86 13.13
CA TRP A 39 3.78 -7.55 12.49
C TRP A 39 2.38 -7.01 12.20
N GLU A 40 1.48 -7.83 11.63
CA GLU A 40 0.09 -7.45 11.36
C GLU A 40 -0.62 -7.00 12.66
N VAL A 41 -0.49 -7.76 13.75
CA VAL A 41 -1.11 -7.42 15.05
C VAL A 41 -0.62 -6.08 15.57
N ARG A 42 0.69 -5.82 15.53
CA ARG A 42 1.26 -4.53 15.95
C ARG A 42 0.76 -3.39 15.07
N ALA A 43 0.82 -3.56 13.75
CA ALA A 43 0.41 -2.54 12.80
C ALA A 43 -1.08 -2.22 12.94
N LEU A 44 -1.94 -3.21 13.19
CA LEU A 44 -3.36 -2.99 13.47
C LEU A 44 -3.57 -2.14 14.71
N TRP A 45 -2.85 -2.42 15.79
CA TRP A 45 -2.94 -1.64 17.01
C TRP A 45 -2.47 -0.19 16.81
N GLU A 46 -1.35 0.00 16.11
CA GLU A 46 -0.82 1.34 15.77
C GLU A 46 -1.77 2.14 14.88
N LEU A 47 -2.39 1.51 13.88
CA LEU A 47 -3.33 2.21 13.00
C LEU A 47 -4.63 2.58 13.72
N ARG A 48 -5.18 1.66 14.52
CA ARG A 48 -6.43 1.91 15.27
C ARG A 48 -6.27 2.96 16.36
N SER A 49 -5.07 3.12 16.93
CA SER A 49 -4.81 4.21 17.88
C SER A 49 -4.76 5.59 17.21
N GLN A 50 -4.38 5.64 15.93
CA GLN A 50 -4.29 6.88 15.14
C GLN A 50 -5.57 7.23 14.39
N TYR A 51 -6.37 6.23 14.00
CA TYR A 51 -7.57 6.41 13.20
C TYR A 51 -8.77 5.65 13.78
N GLN A 52 -9.79 6.39 14.19
CA GLN A 52 -11.05 5.87 14.74
C GLN A 52 -12.28 6.30 13.93
N GLY A 53 -12.05 6.88 12.74
CA GLY A 53 -13.13 7.30 11.85
C GLY A 53 -13.76 6.13 11.09
N SER A 54 -14.83 6.43 10.35
CA SER A 54 -15.38 5.47 9.38
C SER A 54 -14.37 5.15 8.29
N PRO A 55 -14.34 3.92 7.73
CA PRO A 55 -13.48 3.60 6.59
C PRO A 55 -13.55 4.65 5.49
N LEU A 56 -12.39 5.04 4.97
CA LEU A 56 -12.33 5.94 3.82
C LEU A 56 -12.87 5.22 2.58
N ALA A 57 -13.88 5.83 1.98
CA ALA A 57 -14.56 5.36 0.79
C ALA A 57 -14.29 6.27 -0.43
N GLY A 58 -14.46 5.70 -1.62
CA GLY A 58 -14.24 6.37 -2.91
C GLY A 58 -12.76 6.52 -3.31
N PRO A 59 -12.46 7.02 -4.51
CA PRO A 59 -11.11 6.99 -5.07
C PRO A 59 -10.05 7.73 -4.22
N LEU A 60 -8.98 7.01 -3.86
CA LEU A 60 -7.87 7.47 -3.03
C LEU A 60 -6.54 7.45 -3.80
N SER A 61 -5.70 8.42 -3.46
CA SER A 61 -4.27 8.43 -3.78
C SER A 61 -3.50 8.16 -2.48
N VAL A 62 -2.66 7.14 -2.48
CA VAL A 62 -1.88 6.72 -1.32
C VAL A 62 -0.40 6.88 -1.61
N GLU A 63 0.29 7.58 -0.72
CA GLU A 63 1.73 7.76 -0.78
C GLU A 63 2.38 7.05 0.42
N VAL A 64 3.34 6.18 0.14
CA VAL A 64 3.98 5.32 1.13
C VAL A 64 5.48 5.61 1.17
N HIS A 65 5.97 6.00 2.33
CA HIS A 65 7.39 6.19 2.59
C HIS A 65 7.90 5.05 3.46
N PHE A 66 8.84 4.27 2.92
CA PHE A 66 9.53 3.23 3.65
C PHE A 66 10.90 3.75 4.11
N PHE A 67 11.09 3.85 5.41
CA PHE A 67 12.34 4.26 6.04
C PHE A 67 13.15 3.02 6.40
N PHE A 68 14.12 2.69 5.56
CA PHE A 68 14.96 1.50 5.70
C PHE A 68 16.21 1.82 6.52
N PRO A 69 16.49 1.06 7.60
CA PRO A 69 17.71 1.24 8.39
C PRO A 69 18.96 0.70 7.67
N ASP A 70 18.77 -0.05 6.58
CA ASP A 70 19.83 -0.72 5.84
C ASP A 70 19.59 -0.64 4.32
N ASN A 71 20.58 -1.08 3.55
CA ASN A 71 20.52 -1.13 2.08
C ASN A 71 20.06 -2.49 1.52
N ARG A 72 19.46 -3.37 2.35
CA ARG A 72 19.05 -4.70 1.89
C ARG A 72 17.97 -4.60 0.82
N LYS A 73 18.07 -5.46 -0.19
CA LYS A 73 17.04 -5.59 -1.21
C LYS A 73 15.77 -6.15 -0.56
N ARG A 74 14.66 -5.42 -0.70
CA ARG A 74 13.32 -5.82 -0.26
C ARG A 74 12.36 -5.66 -1.43
N ASP A 75 11.43 -6.61 -1.53
CA ASP A 75 10.36 -6.61 -2.52
C ASP A 75 9.25 -5.67 -2.04
N ILE A 76 9.07 -4.56 -2.75
CA ILE A 76 8.15 -3.50 -2.38
C ILE A 76 6.72 -3.90 -2.63
N ASP A 77 6.44 -4.61 -3.70
CA ASP A 77 5.07 -4.97 -4.05
C ASP A 77 4.52 -5.92 -2.99
N ASN A 78 5.36 -6.82 -2.49
CA ASN A 78 5.01 -7.68 -1.37
C ASN A 78 4.89 -6.94 -0.02
N MET A 79 5.61 -5.83 0.17
CA MET A 79 5.42 -4.96 1.32
C MET A 79 4.09 -4.18 1.23
N LEU A 80 3.78 -3.60 0.06
CA LEU A 80 2.53 -2.90 -0.20
C LEU A 80 1.33 -3.82 -0.03
N LYS A 81 1.37 -5.03 -0.59
CA LYS A 81 0.32 -6.05 -0.36
C LYS A 81 0.08 -6.40 1.11
N THR A 82 1.09 -6.26 1.96
CA THR A 82 0.93 -6.49 3.41
C THR A 82 0.35 -5.24 4.08
N LEU A 83 0.77 -4.06 3.62
CA LEU A 83 0.25 -2.79 4.10
C LEU A 83 -1.25 -2.62 3.77
N TRP A 84 -1.68 -2.94 2.54
CA TRP A 84 -3.07 -2.88 2.10
C TRP A 84 -3.99 -3.73 2.96
N ASP A 85 -3.66 -5.01 3.17
CA ASP A 85 -4.39 -5.90 4.07
C ASP A 85 -4.60 -5.29 5.47
N VAL A 86 -3.57 -4.65 6.02
CA VAL A 86 -3.62 -4.10 7.39
C VAL A 86 -4.43 -2.80 7.41
N LEU A 87 -4.32 -1.93 6.41
CA LEU A 87 -5.18 -0.74 6.31
C LEU A 87 -6.68 -1.11 6.25
N GLU A 88 -7.03 -2.15 5.49
CA GLU A 88 -8.39 -2.68 5.41
C GLU A 88 -8.86 -3.28 6.75
N LYS A 89 -8.07 -4.18 7.33
CA LYS A 89 -8.38 -4.80 8.65
C LYS A 89 -8.43 -3.79 9.80
N ALA A 90 -7.67 -2.69 9.69
CA ALA A 90 -7.70 -1.57 10.62
C ALA A 90 -8.93 -0.67 10.42
N ARG A 91 -9.72 -0.89 9.35
CA ARG A 91 -10.87 -0.06 8.94
C ARG A 91 -10.46 1.37 8.58
N VAL A 92 -9.24 1.56 8.09
CA VAL A 92 -8.77 2.86 7.55
C VAL A 92 -9.37 3.10 6.17
N ILE A 93 -9.41 2.06 5.32
CA ILE A 93 -10.04 2.05 3.99
C ILE A 93 -11.06 0.92 3.92
N GLU A 94 -12.02 0.99 2.99
CA GLU A 94 -13.01 -0.08 2.81
C GLU A 94 -12.41 -1.37 2.25
N ASN A 95 -11.57 -1.24 1.22
CA ASN A 95 -10.79 -2.30 0.59
C ASN A 95 -9.60 -1.66 -0.17
N ASP A 96 -8.75 -2.44 -0.81
CA ASP A 96 -7.64 -1.91 -1.62
C ASP A 96 -8.04 -1.39 -3.00
N GLU A 97 -9.23 -1.78 -3.53
CA GLU A 97 -9.76 -1.31 -4.82
C GLU A 97 -9.98 0.20 -4.86
N VAL A 98 -10.25 0.84 -3.71
CA VAL A 98 -10.38 2.30 -3.64
C VAL A 98 -9.05 3.04 -3.87
N ILE A 99 -7.90 2.35 -3.93
CA ILE A 99 -6.59 2.96 -4.18
C ILE A 99 -6.33 3.06 -5.68
N HIS A 100 -6.65 4.23 -6.27
CA HIS A 100 -6.49 4.49 -7.71
C HIS A 100 -5.07 4.95 -8.08
N GLU A 101 -4.34 5.54 -7.13
CA GLU A 101 -2.97 5.99 -7.35
C GLU A 101 -2.13 5.57 -6.14
N THR A 102 -0.99 4.93 -6.39
CA THR A 102 0.02 4.64 -5.36
C THR A 102 1.34 5.29 -5.73
N ARG A 103 1.93 6.04 -4.80
CA ARG A 103 3.33 6.51 -4.89
C ARG A 103 4.13 5.85 -3.79
N THR A 104 5.26 5.22 -4.15
CA THR A 104 6.15 4.62 -3.16
C THR A 104 7.51 5.30 -3.16
N VAL A 105 8.01 5.63 -1.97
CA VAL A 105 9.32 6.25 -1.76
C VAL A 105 10.15 5.36 -0.84
N LYS A 106 11.37 5.03 -1.28
CA LYS A 106 12.36 4.32 -0.46
C LYS A 106 13.35 5.32 0.12
N VAL A 107 13.36 5.47 1.44
CA VAL A 107 14.38 6.24 2.15
C VAL A 107 15.38 5.23 2.72
N LYS A 108 16.57 5.15 2.12
CA LYS A 108 17.63 4.23 2.53
C LYS A 108 18.55 4.88 3.57
N ALA A 109 19.21 4.05 4.39
CA ALA A 109 20.11 4.50 5.47
C ALA A 109 19.44 5.53 6.40
N SER A 110 18.16 5.32 6.68
CA SER A 110 17.39 6.18 7.58
C SER A 110 17.81 5.95 9.03
N PRO A 111 17.98 7.00 9.86
CA PRO A 111 18.31 6.87 11.28
C PRO A 111 17.19 6.18 12.08
N VAL A 112 15.97 6.17 11.53
CA VAL A 112 14.80 5.50 12.09
C VAL A 112 14.21 4.52 11.09
N SER A 113 13.70 3.38 11.58
CA SER A 113 12.97 2.41 10.78
C SER A 113 11.47 2.63 10.95
N GLY A 114 10.70 2.58 9.86
CA GLY A 114 9.26 2.77 9.94
C GLY A 114 8.61 2.96 8.59
N THR A 115 7.29 3.11 8.62
CA THR A 115 6.48 3.37 7.42
C THR A 115 5.57 4.55 7.67
N VAL A 116 5.51 5.48 6.72
CA VAL A 116 4.55 6.58 6.74
C VAL A 116 3.60 6.40 5.56
N VAL A 117 2.31 6.50 5.84
CA VAL A 117 1.23 6.39 4.86
C VAL A 117 0.49 7.72 4.81
N VAL A 118 0.44 8.33 3.63
CA VAL A 118 -0.29 9.56 3.38
C VAL A 118 -1.45 9.24 2.44
N ILE A 119 -2.67 9.47 2.90
CA ILE A 119 -3.89 9.20 2.13
C ILE A 119 -4.58 10.53 1.79
N LYS A 120 -4.88 10.71 0.51
CA LYS A 120 -5.56 11.90 -0.02
C LYS A 120 -6.63 11.49 -1.05
N PRO A 121 -7.67 12.31 -1.27
CA PRO A 121 -8.60 12.07 -2.37
C PRO A 121 -7.88 11.98 -3.70
N TYR A 122 -8.18 10.96 -4.50
CA TYR A 122 -7.64 10.85 -5.85
C TYR A 122 -8.15 11.99 -6.73
N ARG A 123 -7.26 12.51 -7.59
CA ARG A 123 -7.60 13.52 -8.60
C ARG A 123 -7.21 12.99 -9.97
N GLU A 124 -8.22 12.66 -10.75
CA GLU A 124 -8.05 12.14 -12.10
C GLU A 124 -7.39 13.17 -13.02
N ARG A 125 -6.36 12.71 -13.76
CA ARG A 125 -5.64 13.53 -14.74
C ARG A 125 -6.24 13.34 -16.13
N ARG A 126 -7.48 13.80 -16.33
CA ARG A 126 -8.28 13.56 -17.56
C ARG A 126 -7.50 13.80 -18.86
N ASN A 127 -6.87 14.97 -19.01
CA ASN A 127 -6.10 15.30 -20.22
C ASN A 127 -4.95 14.31 -20.49
N LEU A 128 -4.28 13.82 -19.44
CA LEU A 128 -3.23 12.82 -19.59
C LEU A 128 -3.83 11.46 -19.99
N ILE A 129 -4.93 11.06 -19.37
CA ILE A 129 -5.63 9.81 -19.68
C ILE A 129 -6.09 9.80 -21.14
N GLU A 130 -6.75 10.87 -21.60
CA GLU A 130 -7.19 11.00 -22.99
C GLU A 130 -6.02 10.93 -23.97
N LYS A 131 -4.89 11.55 -23.64
CA LYS A 131 -3.67 11.46 -24.46
C LYS A 131 -3.16 10.02 -24.53
N LEU A 132 -3.02 9.35 -23.38
CA LEU A 132 -2.54 7.97 -23.31
C LEU A 132 -3.47 6.99 -24.02
N LEU A 133 -4.79 7.20 -23.95
CA LEU A 133 -5.77 6.38 -24.66
C LEU A 133 -5.56 6.44 -26.17
N LYS A 134 -5.43 7.65 -26.73
CA LYS A 134 -5.14 7.84 -28.16
C LYS A 134 -3.83 7.19 -28.58
N GLU A 135 -2.78 7.29 -27.76
CA GLU A 135 -1.48 6.66 -28.02
C GLU A 135 -1.59 5.12 -27.98
N LEU A 136 -2.34 4.57 -27.02
CA LEU A 136 -2.56 3.13 -26.89
C LEU A 136 -3.37 2.55 -28.06
N GLU A 137 -4.40 3.26 -28.52
CA GLU A 137 -5.18 2.88 -29.70
C GLU A 137 -4.31 2.83 -30.95
N ARG A 138 -3.47 3.85 -31.17
CA ARG A 138 -2.50 3.87 -32.27
C ARG A 138 -1.52 2.70 -32.21
N PHE A 139 -1.01 2.39 -31.02
CA PHE A 139 -0.11 1.24 -30.84
C PHE A 139 -0.79 -0.08 -31.18
N LYS A 140 -2.04 -0.31 -30.72
CA LYS A 140 -2.80 -1.52 -31.05
C LYS A 140 -3.02 -1.70 -32.56
N LEU A 141 -3.33 -0.61 -33.27
CA LEU A 141 -3.49 -0.63 -34.72
C LEU A 141 -2.19 -1.03 -35.43
N SER A 142 -1.03 -0.56 -34.93
CA SER A 142 0.28 -0.90 -35.51
C SER A 142 0.68 -2.38 -35.39
N LEU A 143 0.03 -3.15 -34.52
CA LEU A 143 0.26 -4.59 -34.36
C LEU A 143 -0.69 -5.45 -35.22
N SER A 144 -1.72 -4.85 -35.80
CA SER A 144 -2.78 -5.54 -36.55
C SER A 144 -2.69 -5.36 -38.06
N GLY A 145 -1.66 -4.64 -38.54
CA GLY A 145 -1.33 -4.45 -39.96
C GLY A 145 0.04 -5.02 -40.27
#